data_AF-Q0RI32-F1
#
_entry.id   AF-Q0RI32-F1
#
_cell.length_a   1.000
_cell.length_b   1.000
_cell.length_c   1.000
_cell.angle_alpha   90.00
_cell.angle_beta   90.00
_cell.angle_gamma   90.00
#
_symmetry.space_group_name_H-M   'P 1'
#
loop_
_entity.id
_entity.type
_entity.pdbx_description
1 polymer ?
#
loop_
_entity_poly.entity_id
_entity_poly.type
_entity_poly.pdbx_seq_one_letter_code
_entity_poly.pdbx_strand_id
1 'polypeptide(L)' 'MGDRPSRFYRFLLSVMGPAQLGSLDAPPRPAPARVDICRSCGQPRDAHELERLADHTASRCPAGPAQS' A
#
# COMPACT_ATOMS: atom_id res chain seq x y z
N MET A 1 13.42 14.75 -17.63
CA MET A 1 14.36 15.78 -17.12
C MET A 1 14.00 16.06 -15.67
N GLY A 2 14.82 15.60 -14.72
CA GLY A 2 14.65 15.94 -13.30
C GLY A 2 15.26 17.32 -13.05
N ASP A 3 14.41 18.30 -12.75
CA ASP A 3 14.84 19.63 -12.35
C ASP A 3 15.66 19.51 -11.06
N ARG A 4 16.97 19.73 -11.14
CA ARG A 4 17.85 19.67 -9.97
C ARG A 4 17.46 20.84 -9.08
N PRO A 5 17.12 20.63 -7.79
CA PRO A 5 16.70 21.71 -6.93
C PRO A 5 17.81 22.76 -6.83
N SER A 6 17.46 24.00 -7.18
CA SER A 6 18.37 25.14 -7.16
C SER A 6 19.03 25.30 -5.77
N ARG A 7 20.29 25.74 -5.74
CA ARG A 7 21.04 25.99 -4.49
C ARG A 7 20.28 26.94 -3.55
N PHE A 8 19.51 27.86 -4.11
CA PHE A 8 18.62 28.76 -3.37
C PHE A 8 17.51 28.01 -2.62
N TYR A 9 16.87 27.03 -3.27
CA TYR A 9 15.84 26.19 -2.64
C TYR A 9 16.41 25.39 -1.47
N ARG A 10 17.63 24.87 -1.63
CA ARG A 10 18.34 24.12 -0.58
C ARG A 10 18.71 25.01 0.62
N PHE A 11 19.08 26.26 0.38
CA PHE A 11 19.31 27.26 1.43
C PHE A 11 18.01 27.60 2.18
N LEU A 12 16.91 27.85 1.45
CA LEU A 12 15.61 28.15 2.07
C LEU A 12 15.11 27.01 2.97
N LEU A 13 15.22 25.76 2.53
CA LEU A 13 14.88 24.59 3.35
C LEU A 13 15.74 24.49 4.62
N SER A 14 16.98 24.96 4.58
CA SER A 14 17.87 24.94 5.74
C SER A 14 17.49 26.01 6.77
N VAL A 15 16.93 27.15 6.33
CA VAL A 15 16.52 28.25 7.21
C VAL A 15 15.12 28.03 7.80
N MET A 16 14.17 27.51 7.03
CA MET A 16 12.80 27.27 7.53
C MET A 16 12.70 26.09 8.51
N GLY A 17 13.74 25.26 8.57
CA GLY A 17 13.73 24.05 9.38
C GLY A 17 12.87 22.94 8.77
N PRO A 18 12.92 21.74 9.37
CA PRO A 18 12.14 20.61 8.90
C PRO A 18 10.64 20.87 9.09
N ALA A 19 9.82 20.31 8.21
CA ALA A 19 8.37 20.33 8.37
C ALA A 19 8.02 19.70 9.74
N GLN A 20 7.18 20.39 10.53
CA GLN A 20 6.67 19.82 11.78
C GLN A 20 5.85 18.57 11.44
N LEU A 21 6.33 17.39 11.82
CA LEU A 21 5.72 16.10 11.51
C LEU A 21 4.44 15.79 12.32
N GLY A 22 3.84 16.81 12.95
CA GLY A 22 2.76 16.63 13.91
C GLY A 22 3.25 16.11 15.26
N SER A 23 2.35 16.09 16.25
CA SER A 23 2.66 15.56 17.59
C SER A 23 2.87 14.05 17.53
N LEU A 24 3.88 13.54 18.26
CA LEU A 24 4.05 12.09 18.50
C LEU A 24 2.88 11.50 19.29
N ASP A 25 2.23 12.31 20.13
CA ASP A 25 1.03 11.96 20.90
C ASP A 25 -0.27 12.16 20.10
N ALA A 26 -0.19 12.52 18.81
CA ALA A 26 -1.39 12.60 17.99
C ALA A 26 -2.04 11.22 17.92
N PRO A 27 -3.38 11.12 18.09
CA PRO A 27 -4.06 9.84 17.95
C PRO A 27 -3.77 9.27 16.55
N PRO A 28 -3.56 7.94 16.44
CA PRO A 28 -3.28 7.33 15.15
C PRO A 28 -4.42 7.65 14.18
N ARG A 29 -4.08 8.20 13.01
CA ARG A 29 -5.07 8.36 11.95
C ARG A 29 -5.67 6.99 11.61
N PRO A 30 -6.99 6.88 11.41
CA PRO A 30 -7.59 5.61 11.01
C PRO A 30 -6.94 5.18 9.70
N ALA A 31 -6.19 4.08 9.73
CA ALA A 31 -5.62 3.51 8.53
C ALA A 31 -6.78 2.98 7.66
N PRO A 32 -6.81 3.25 6.35
CA PRO A 32 -7.78 2.61 5.48
C PRO A 32 -7.58 1.09 5.56
N ALA A 33 -8.68 0.34 5.65
CA ALA A 33 -8.65 -1.11 5.58
C ALA A 33 -7.93 -1.50 4.28
N ARG A 34 -6.74 -2.08 4.40
CA ARG A 34 -6.02 -2.60 3.24
C ARG A 34 -6.72 -3.88 2.82
N VAL A 35 -7.62 -3.76 1.85
CA VAL A 35 -8.21 -4.92 1.20
C VAL A 35 -7.19 -5.42 0.19
N ASP A 36 -6.55 -6.54 0.50
CA ASP A 36 -5.66 -7.20 -0.46
C ASP A 36 -6.49 -7.76 -1.61
N ILE A 37 -6.32 -7.20 -2.81
CA ILE A 37 -7.02 -7.62 -4.02
C ILE A 37 -6.18 -8.65 -4.77
N CYS A 38 -6.79 -9.78 -5.15
CA CYS A 38 -6.13 -10.77 -5.98
C CYS A 38 -5.89 -10.23 -7.40
N ARG A 39 -4.65 -10.32 -7.89
CA ARG A 39 -4.30 -9.85 -9.23
C ARG A 39 -4.88 -10.70 -10.37
N SER A 40 -5.30 -11.93 -10.08
CA SER A 40 -5.81 -12.85 -11.10
C SER A 40 -7.30 -12.67 -11.37
N CYS A 41 -8.13 -12.49 -10.33
CA CYS A 41 -9.58 -12.39 -10.46
C CYS A 41 -10.16 -11.04 -10.02
N GLY A 42 -9.35 -10.15 -9.45
CA GLY A 42 -9.79 -8.83 -8.97
C GLY A 42 -10.68 -8.86 -7.72
N GLN A 43 -10.96 -10.04 -7.16
CA GLN A 43 -11.74 -10.19 -5.92
C GLN A 43 -10.85 -10.04 -4.68
N PRO A 44 -11.43 -9.67 -3.51
CA PRO A 44 -10.71 -9.67 -2.24
C PRO A 44 -10.07 -11.03 -1.96
N ARG A 45 -8.84 -11.05 -1.46
CA ARG A 45 -8.15 -12.30 -1.08
C ARG A 45 -8.90 -13.08 -0.01
N ASP A 46 -9.67 -12.42 0.83
CA ASP A 46 -10.54 -13.07 1.84
C ASP A 46 -11.66 -13.91 1.21
N ALA A 47 -12.01 -13.67 -0.06
CA ALA A 47 -12.97 -14.48 -0.79
C ALA A 47 -12.34 -15.75 -1.41
N HIS A 48 -11.03 -15.97 -1.26
CA HIS A 48 -10.34 -17.12 -1.86
C HIS A 48 -10.39 -18.33 -0.93
N GLU A 49 -10.64 -19.50 -1.51
CA GLU A 49 -10.52 -20.76 -0.77
C GLU A 49 -9.04 -21.12 -0.59
N LEU A 50 -8.66 -21.47 0.63
CA LEU A 50 -7.30 -21.94 0.93
C LEU A 50 -7.24 -23.45 0.74
N GLU A 51 -6.49 -23.89 -0.27
CA GLU A 51 -6.24 -25.29 -0.56
C GLU A 51 -4.92 -25.72 0.07
N ARG A 52 -4.96 -26.76 0.93
CA ARG A 52 -3.75 -27.34 1.52
C ARG A 52 -3.26 -28.50 0.65
N LEU A 53 -2.10 -28.31 0.04
CA LEU A 53 -1.37 -29.33 -0.71
C LEU A 53 -0.30 -29.96 0.19
N ALA A 54 0.29 -31.07 -0.25
CA ALA A 54 1.27 -31.83 0.55
C ALA A 54 2.47 -30.98 1.01
N ASP A 55 2.90 -30.02 0.18
CA ASP A 55 4.11 -29.23 0.42
C ASP A 55 3.84 -27.75 0.75
N HIS A 56 2.62 -27.24 0.49
CA HIS A 56 2.30 -25.83 0.68
C HIS A 56 0.79 -25.56 0.74
N THR A 57 0.41 -24.36 1.18
CA THR A 57 -0.98 -23.88 1.10
C THR A 57 -1.10 -22.87 -0.05
N ALA A 58 -2.03 -23.10 -0.96
CA ALA A 58 -2.32 -22.22 -2.09
C ALA A 58 -3.69 -21.55 -1.89
N SER A 59 -3.83 -20.30 -2.34
CA SER A 59 -5.12 -19.61 -2.38
C SER A 59 -5.73 -19.75 -3.79
N ARG A 60 -6.89 -20.36 -3.89
CA ARG A 60 -7.64 -20.55 -5.14
C ARG A 60 -8.68 -19.44 -5.31
N CYS A 61 -8.76 -18.86 -6.50
CA CYS A 61 -9.79 -17.87 -6.82
C CYS A 61 -11.20 -18.45 -6.60
N PRO A 62 -12.13 -17.69 -6.01
CA PRO A 62 -13.51 -18.14 -5.86
C PRO A 62 -14.11 -18.45 -7.22
N ALA A 63 -14.95 -19.48 -7.31
CA ALA A 63 -15.68 -19.81 -8.51
C ALA A 63 -16.76 -18.73 -8.79
N GLY A 64 -16.39 -17.72 -9.59
CA GLY A 64 -17.28 -16.71 -10.21
C GLY A 64 -16.92 -16.60 -11.70
N PRO A 65 -17.84 -16.19 -12.59
CA PRO A 65 -17.89 -16.64 -13.98
C PRO A 65 -16.55 -16.46 -14.69
N ALA A 66 -16.05 -17.56 -15.24
CA ALA A 66 -14.91 -17.57 -16.14
C ALA A 66 -15.16 -16.54 -17.26
N GLN A 67 -14.45 -15.42 -17.22
CA GLN A 67 -14.38 -14.57 -18.41
C GLN A 67 -13.42 -15.24 -19.37
N SER A 68 -14.00 -15.67 -20.49
CA SER A 68 -13.36 -16.30 -21.65
C SER A 68 -12.52 -15.30 -22.43
#